data_AF-A0A090VFW1-F1
#
_entry.id   AF-A0A090VFW1-F1
#
_cell.length_a   1.000
_cell.length_b   1.000
_cell.length_c   1.000
_cell.angle_alpha   90.00
_cell.angle_beta   90.00
_cell.angle_gamma   90.00
#
_symmetry.space_group_name_H-M   'P 1'
#
loop_
_entity.id
_entity.type
_entity.pdbx_description
1 polymer ?
#
loop_
_entity_poly.entity_id
_entity_poly.type
_entity_poly.pdbx_seq_one_letter_code
_entity_poly.pdbx_strand_id
1 'polypeptide(L)'
;MAGSLIGGWYSGKLMETKTVDAARKITITIGCSLIFLGLLGIIFLVTEKNPMTFIYIVSVVLFGFQFAIGNIQTISSDLLRGPSVGTLAGLAGTVAAFSVIIMNTLIPLIAEVSYTPAFVVIAVLAPMAVLSIFILIRKIEQVEKIN
;
A
#
# COMPACT_ATOMS: atom_id res chain seq x y z
N MET A 1 3.36 -5.48 12.27
CA MET A 1 3.35 -4.44 13.32
C MET A 1 4.57 -3.51 13.27
N ALA A 2 5.81 -4.03 13.18
CA ALA A 2 6.99 -3.15 13.08
C ALA A 2 6.93 -2.16 11.90
N GLY A 3 6.49 -2.60 10.71
CA GLY A 3 6.38 -1.74 9.52
C GLY A 3 5.42 -0.55 9.69
N SER A 4 4.29 -0.72 10.39
CA SER A 4 3.33 0.38 10.61
C SER A 4 3.81 1.35 11.68
N LEU A 5 4.52 0.86 12.70
CA LEU A 5 5.14 1.71 13.72
C LEU A 5 6.25 2.57 13.11
N ILE A 6 7.12 1.95 12.31
CA ILE A 6 8.22 2.66 11.63
C ILE A 6 7.66 3.60 10.55
N GLY A 7 6.65 3.19 9.80
CA GLY A 7 5.98 4.04 8.80
C GLY A 7 5.25 5.22 9.41
N GLY A 8 4.57 5.02 10.54
CA GLY A 8 3.93 6.10 11.29
C GLY A 8 4.95 7.06 11.87
N TRP A 9 6.02 6.55 12.51
CA TRP A 9 7.09 7.38 13.05
C TRP A 9 7.84 8.17 11.96
N TYR A 10 8.16 7.52 10.84
CA TYR A 10 8.84 8.16 9.70
C TYR A 10 7.96 9.26 9.09
N SER A 11 6.67 8.98 8.86
CA SER A 11 5.73 10.00 8.39
C SER A 11 5.60 11.14 9.39
N GLY A 12 5.53 10.86 10.69
CA GLY A 12 5.43 11.88 11.74
C GLY A 12 6.65 12.79 11.78
N LYS A 13 7.86 12.22 11.72
CA LYS A 13 9.12 12.98 11.66
C LYS A 13 9.22 13.81 10.36
N LEU A 14 8.69 13.30 9.26
CA LEU A 14 8.66 14.02 7.99
C LEU A 14 7.65 15.18 8.04
N MET A 15 6.54 15.05 8.78
CA MET A 15 5.59 16.13 9.03
C MET A 15 6.15 17.27 9.89
N GLU A 16 7.22 17.04 10.65
CA GLU A 16 7.92 18.11 11.38
C GLU A 16 8.72 19.04 10.45
N THR A 17 9.11 18.56 9.27
CA THR A 17 9.99 19.28 8.33
C THR A 17 9.35 19.58 6.98
N LYS A 18 8.23 18.93 6.65
CA LYS A 18 7.51 19.03 5.37
C LYS A 18 6.00 19.14 5.61
N THR A 19 5.27 19.55 4.56
CA THR A 19 3.81 19.55 4.58
C THR A 19 3.24 18.13 4.71
N VAL A 20 2.04 18.01 5.28
CA VAL A 20 1.31 16.73 5.40
C VAL A 20 1.22 16.02 4.05
N ASP A 21 0.93 16.74 2.98
CA ASP A 21 0.90 16.21 1.61
C ASP A 21 2.22 15.55 1.20
N ALA A 22 3.34 16.27 1.34
CA ALA A 22 4.65 15.74 0.98
C ALA A 22 5.03 14.56 1.88
N ALA A 23 4.79 14.64 3.18
CA ALA A 23 5.12 13.58 4.12
C ALA A 23 4.37 12.28 3.81
N ARG A 24 3.06 12.36 3.55
CA ARG A 24 2.24 11.20 3.18
C ARG A 24 2.63 10.62 1.84
N LYS A 25 2.75 11.43 0.80
CA LYS A 25 3.13 10.97 -0.55
C LYS A 25 4.50 10.30 -0.57
N ILE A 26 5.49 10.87 0.12
CA ILE A 26 6.84 10.28 0.22
C ILE A 26 6.77 8.93 0.95
N THR A 27 6.07 8.87 2.08
CA THR A 27 5.97 7.63 2.88
C THR A 27 5.27 6.51 2.09
N ILE A 28 4.17 6.81 1.41
CA ILE A 28 3.45 5.85 0.57
C ILE A 28 4.33 5.40 -0.61
N THR A 29 5.03 6.33 -1.26
CA THR A 29 5.93 6.02 -2.38
C THR A 29 7.06 5.09 -1.95
N ILE A 30 7.66 5.32 -0.77
CA ILE A 30 8.72 4.44 -0.22
C ILE A 30 8.16 3.03 0.03
N GLY A 31 7.01 2.92 0.71
CA GLY A 31 6.40 1.62 0.99
C GLY A 31 6.06 0.86 -0.29
N CYS A 32 5.45 1.52 -1.28
CA CYS A 32 5.16 0.91 -2.58
C CYS A 32 6.41 0.59 -3.39
N SER A 33 7.49 1.38 -3.28
CA SER A 33 8.76 1.07 -3.94
C SER A 33 9.40 -0.19 -3.35
N LEU A 34 9.31 -0.39 -2.03
CA LEU A 34 9.77 -1.61 -1.36
C LEU A 34 8.97 -2.83 -1.83
N ILE A 35 7.64 -2.71 -1.95
CA ILE A 35 6.78 -3.77 -2.49
C ILE A 35 7.19 -4.10 -3.92
N PHE A 36 7.36 -3.08 -4.78
CA PHE A 36 7.71 -3.27 -6.18
C PHE A 36 9.07 -3.95 -6.34
N LEU A 37 10.11 -3.44 -5.67
CA LEU A 37 11.45 -4.02 -5.70
C LEU A 37 11.47 -5.44 -5.13
N GLY A 38 10.70 -5.69 -4.06
CA GLY A 38 10.56 -7.04 -3.50
C GLY A 38 9.89 -8.00 -4.47
N LEU A 39 8.83 -7.59 -5.16
CA LEU A 39 8.16 -8.45 -6.14
C LEU A 39 9.03 -8.73 -7.37
N LEU A 40 9.80 -7.74 -7.84
CA LEU A 40 10.82 -7.97 -8.87
C LEU A 40 11.89 -8.96 -8.37
N GLY A 41 12.32 -8.82 -7.12
CA GLY A 41 13.21 -9.77 -6.47
C GLY A 41 12.64 -11.20 -6.47
N ILE A 42 11.34 -11.37 -6.20
CA ILE A 42 10.69 -12.69 -6.27
C ILE A 42 10.74 -13.23 -7.70
N ILE A 43 10.43 -12.42 -8.70
CA ILE A 43 10.37 -12.86 -10.10
C ILE A 43 11.77 -13.25 -10.64
N PHE A 44 12.82 -12.51 -10.27
CA PHE A 44 14.17 -12.70 -10.82
C PHE A 44 15.12 -13.56 -9.97
N LEU A 45 14.96 -13.58 -8.64
CA LEU A 45 15.91 -14.21 -7.72
C LEU A 45 15.39 -15.51 -7.10
N VAL A 46 14.09 -15.76 -7.11
CA VAL A 46 13.53 -16.98 -6.51
C VAL A 46 13.57 -18.10 -7.53
N THR A 47 14.29 -19.14 -7.19
CA THR A 47 14.35 -20.41 -7.92
C THR A 47 13.97 -21.53 -6.95
N GLU A 48 13.45 -22.66 -7.46
CA GLU A 48 13.01 -23.81 -6.64
C GLU A 48 14.04 -24.32 -5.63
N LYS A 49 15.32 -24.03 -5.87
CA LYS A 49 16.44 -24.44 -5.02
C LYS A 49 16.65 -23.59 -3.76
N ASN A 50 15.96 -22.45 -3.62
CA ASN A 50 16.22 -21.52 -2.50
C ASN A 50 14.94 -20.89 -1.90
N PRO A 51 14.12 -21.67 -1.18
CA PRO A 51 12.88 -21.19 -0.56
C PRO A 51 13.12 -20.15 0.54
N MET A 52 14.31 -20.13 1.15
CA MET A 52 14.66 -19.14 2.17
C MET A 52 14.70 -17.72 1.60
N THR A 53 15.24 -17.55 0.38
CA THR A 53 15.26 -16.26 -0.32
C THR A 53 13.85 -15.71 -0.53
N PHE A 54 12.88 -16.58 -0.86
CA PHE A 54 11.48 -16.19 -0.99
C PHE A 54 10.91 -15.62 0.32
N ILE A 55 11.15 -16.30 1.45
CA ILE A 55 10.67 -15.86 2.76
C ILE A 55 11.25 -14.48 3.13
N TYR A 56 12.55 -14.26 2.90
CA TYR A 56 13.17 -12.97 3.18
C TYR A 56 12.58 -11.84 2.34
N ILE A 57 12.38 -12.08 1.05
CA ILE A 57 11.85 -11.06 0.15
C ILE A 57 10.37 -10.76 0.46
N VAL A 58 9.55 -11.79 0.68
CA VAL A 58 8.14 -11.61 1.10
C VAL A 58 8.06 -10.85 2.42
N SER A 59 8.98 -11.10 3.36
CA SER A 59 9.04 -10.34 4.62
C SER A 59 9.28 -8.84 4.37
N VAL A 60 10.16 -8.48 3.42
CA VAL A 60 10.38 -7.08 3.01
C VAL A 60 9.16 -6.49 2.31
N VAL A 61 8.48 -7.27 1.46
CA VAL A 61 7.25 -6.83 0.79
C VAL A 61 6.14 -6.55 1.81
N LEU A 62 5.91 -7.45 2.76
CA LEU A 62 4.92 -7.28 3.83
C LEU A 62 5.28 -6.11 4.74
N PHE A 63 6.57 -5.89 5.01
CA PHE A 63 7.03 -4.71 5.71
C PHE A 63 6.66 -3.42 4.96
N GLY A 64 6.96 -3.35 3.65
CA GLY A 64 6.60 -2.20 2.80
C GLY A 64 5.10 -1.97 2.70
N PHE A 65 4.31 -3.03 2.60
CA PHE A 65 2.84 -2.96 2.64
C PHE A 65 2.35 -2.38 3.96
N GLN A 66 2.86 -2.86 5.08
CA GLN A 66 2.46 -2.36 6.40
C GLN A 66 2.90 -0.91 6.64
N PHE A 67 4.02 -0.50 6.05
CA PHE A 67 4.53 0.87 6.06
C PHE A 67 3.63 1.84 5.27
N ALA A 68 3.14 1.41 4.11
CA ALA A 68 2.25 2.22 3.27
C ALA A 68 0.80 2.26 3.76
N ILE A 69 0.21 1.11 4.13
CA ILE A 69 -1.24 0.97 4.35
C ILE A 69 -1.77 1.87 5.47
N GLY A 70 -1.01 2.05 6.55
CA GLY A 70 -1.40 2.93 7.66
C GLY A 70 -1.55 4.37 7.19
N ASN A 71 -0.64 4.83 6.32
CA ASN A 71 -0.69 6.17 5.74
C ASN A 71 -1.83 6.33 4.75
N ILE A 72 -2.14 5.28 3.96
CA ILE A 72 -3.26 5.28 3.01
C ILE A 72 -4.60 5.34 3.75
N GLN A 73 -4.77 4.56 4.81
CA GLN A 73 -6.03 4.53 5.58
C GLN A 73 -6.33 5.87 6.25
N THR A 74 -5.29 6.57 6.72
CA THR A 74 -5.43 7.90 7.33
C THR A 74 -5.72 9.02 6.33
N ILE A 75 -5.62 8.78 5.01
CA ILE A 75 -6.00 9.79 4.01
C ILE A 75 -7.46 10.21 4.18
N SER A 76 -8.34 9.28 4.57
CA SER A 76 -9.78 9.60 4.76
C SER A 76 -9.98 10.68 5.84
N SER A 77 -9.20 10.63 6.93
CA SER A 77 -9.21 11.66 7.98
C SER A 77 -8.41 12.91 7.63
N ASP A 78 -7.42 12.77 6.75
CA ASP A 78 -6.63 13.91 6.28
C ASP A 78 -7.42 14.76 5.26
N LEU A 79 -8.35 14.16 4.52
CA LEU A 79 -9.20 14.84 3.53
C LEU A 79 -10.55 15.34 4.09
N LEU A 80 -11.22 14.55 4.94
CA LEU A 80 -12.59 14.84 5.42
C LEU A 80 -12.62 15.13 6.92
N ARG A 81 -13.74 15.69 7.41
CA ARG A 81 -13.99 15.93 8.84
C ARG A 81 -15.30 15.32 9.31
N GLY A 82 -15.38 15.00 10.60
CA GLY A 82 -16.59 14.51 11.25
C GLY A 82 -17.07 13.16 10.70
N PRO A 83 -18.40 12.94 10.59
CA PRO A 83 -18.95 11.63 10.21
C PRO A 83 -18.55 11.18 8.80
N SER A 84 -18.25 12.12 7.89
CA SER A 84 -17.85 11.81 6.50
C SER A 84 -16.54 11.03 6.41
N VAL A 85 -15.65 11.14 7.40
CA VAL A 85 -14.41 10.34 7.50
C VAL A 85 -14.75 8.84 7.60
N GLY A 86 -15.71 8.51 8.47
CA GLY A 86 -16.14 7.13 8.70
C GLY A 86 -16.82 6.53 7.47
N THR A 87 -17.62 7.31 6.74
CA THR A 87 -18.27 6.85 5.50
C THR A 87 -17.26 6.56 4.40
N LEU A 88 -16.29 7.46 4.16
CA LEU A 88 -15.26 7.24 3.13
C LEU A 88 -14.36 6.06 3.50
N ALA A 89 -13.91 5.98 4.76
CA ALA A 89 -13.11 4.87 5.25
C ALA A 89 -13.87 3.54 5.18
N GLY A 90 -15.17 3.55 5.51
CA GLY A 90 -16.06 2.39 5.41
C GLY A 90 -16.23 1.91 3.97
N LEU A 91 -16.48 2.83 3.02
CA LEU A 91 -16.56 2.50 1.60
C LEU A 91 -15.24 1.91 1.07
N ALA A 92 -14.11 2.53 1.41
CA ALA A 92 -12.78 2.00 1.06
C ALA A 92 -12.56 0.59 1.64
N GLY A 93 -12.99 0.36 2.89
CA GLY A 93 -12.95 -0.95 3.54
C GLY A 93 -13.81 -2.00 2.85
N THR A 94 -15.03 -1.65 2.44
CA THR A 94 -15.92 -2.55 1.70
C THR A 94 -15.32 -2.94 0.35
N VAL A 95 -14.81 -1.98 -0.42
CA VAL A 95 -14.13 -2.26 -1.70
C VAL A 95 -12.91 -3.15 -1.49
N ALA A 96 -12.13 -2.92 -0.43
CA ALA A 96 -11.00 -3.77 -0.07
C ALA A 96 -11.44 -5.21 0.26
N ALA A 97 -12.51 -5.39 1.04
CA ALA A 97 -13.04 -6.70 1.37
C ALA A 97 -13.52 -7.46 0.12
N PHE A 98 -14.27 -6.80 -0.77
CA PHE A 98 -14.67 -7.39 -2.06
C PHE A 98 -13.48 -7.81 -2.90
N SER A 99 -12.44 -6.96 -2.96
CA SER A 99 -11.21 -7.25 -3.69
C SER A 99 -10.51 -8.50 -3.14
N VAL A 100 -10.46 -8.67 -1.82
CA VAL A 100 -9.88 -9.87 -1.18
C VAL A 100 -10.69 -11.12 -1.51
N ILE A 101 -12.03 -11.05 -1.51
CA ILE A 101 -12.89 -12.19 -1.87
C ILE A 101 -12.60 -12.66 -3.30
N ILE A 102 -12.52 -11.72 -4.25
CA ILE A 102 -12.19 -12.03 -5.65
C ILE A 102 -10.79 -12.64 -5.75
N MET A 103 -9.81 -12.09 -5.05
CA MET A 103 -8.44 -12.61 -5.10
C MET A 103 -8.32 -13.99 -4.47
N ASN A 104 -9.09 -14.30 -3.43
CA ASN A 104 -9.06 -15.61 -2.78
C ASN A 104 -9.60 -16.73 -3.69
N THR A 105 -10.48 -16.41 -4.65
CA THR A 105 -10.92 -17.37 -5.68
C THR A 105 -10.01 -17.39 -6.90
N LEU A 106 -9.42 -16.25 -7.27
CA LEU A 106 -8.56 -16.12 -8.45
C LEU A 106 -7.15 -16.69 -8.25
N ILE A 107 -6.54 -16.48 -7.08
CA ILE A 107 -5.16 -16.93 -6.79
C ILE A 107 -5.00 -18.45 -6.93
N PRO A 108 -5.88 -19.30 -6.37
CA PRO A 108 -5.79 -20.75 -6.55
C PRO A 108 -5.83 -21.17 -8.01
N LEU A 109 -6.72 -20.56 -8.82
CA LEU A 109 -6.83 -20.85 -10.25
C LEU A 109 -5.55 -20.48 -11.03
N ILE A 110 -4.91 -19.36 -10.67
CA ILE A 110 -3.65 -18.93 -11.27
C ILE A 110 -2.50 -19.85 -10.82
N ALA A 111 -2.50 -20.22 -9.55
CA ALA A 111 -1.48 -21.04 -8.91
C ALA A 111 -1.41 -22.48 -9.45
N GLU A 112 -2.48 -23.00 -10.07
CA GLU A 112 -2.46 -24.31 -10.74
C GLU A 112 -1.42 -24.38 -11.87
N VAL A 113 -1.14 -23.25 -12.53
CA VAL A 113 -0.18 -23.17 -13.64
C VAL A 113 1.14 -22.56 -13.19
N SER A 114 1.11 -21.42 -12.50
CA SER A 114 2.31 -20.76 -11.95
C SER A 114 1.91 -19.61 -11.02
N TYR A 115 2.72 -19.34 -10.00
CA TYR A 115 2.57 -18.15 -9.14
C TYR A 115 3.14 -16.86 -9.76
N THR A 116 3.97 -16.97 -10.80
CA THR A 116 4.60 -15.81 -11.45
C THR A 116 3.60 -14.78 -11.96
N PRO A 117 2.48 -15.15 -12.64
CA PRO A 117 1.48 -14.18 -13.09
C PRO A 117 0.84 -13.41 -11.93
N ALA A 118 0.59 -14.07 -10.79
CA ALA A 118 0.03 -13.39 -9.61
C ALA A 118 0.99 -12.32 -9.08
N PHE A 119 2.29 -12.61 -8.99
CA PHE A 119 3.29 -11.64 -8.56
C PHE A 119 3.44 -10.48 -9.55
N VAL A 120 3.37 -10.74 -10.86
CA VAL A 120 3.42 -9.71 -11.89
C VAL A 120 2.21 -8.78 -11.77
N VAL A 121 1.00 -9.32 -11.57
CA VAL A 121 -0.21 -8.50 -11.39
C VAL A 121 -0.06 -7.59 -10.17
N ILE A 122 0.38 -8.12 -9.02
CA ILE A 122 0.59 -7.31 -7.81
C ILE A 122 1.71 -6.26 -8.04
N ALA A 123 2.76 -6.62 -8.78
CA ALA A 123 3.86 -5.72 -9.09
C ALA A 123 3.40 -4.54 -9.97
N VAL A 124 2.42 -4.73 -10.85
CA VAL A 124 1.82 -3.65 -11.65
C VAL A 124 0.82 -2.83 -10.83
N LEU A 125 0.05 -3.48 -9.93
CA LEU A 125 -0.91 -2.80 -9.08
C LEU A 125 -0.25 -1.86 -8.06
N ALA A 126 0.94 -2.19 -7.56
CA ALA A 126 1.68 -1.34 -6.61
C ALA A 126 1.98 0.08 -7.13
N PRO A 127 2.62 0.27 -8.31
CA PRO A 127 2.82 1.60 -8.88
C PRO A 127 1.50 2.25 -9.34
N MET A 128 0.52 1.47 -9.81
CA MET A 128 -0.81 2.02 -10.12
C MET A 128 -1.48 2.63 -8.89
N ALA A 129 -1.33 2.04 -7.71
CA ALA A 129 -1.86 2.59 -6.46
C ALA A 129 -1.21 3.94 -6.11
N VAL A 130 0.12 4.06 -6.27
CA VAL A 130 0.83 5.33 -6.07
C VAL A 130 0.36 6.37 -7.09
N LEU A 131 0.32 6.01 -8.37
CA LEU A 131 -0.14 6.91 -9.44
C LEU A 131 -1.57 7.39 -9.20
N SER A 132 -2.46 6.50 -8.75
CA SER A 132 -3.83 6.84 -8.38
C SER A 132 -3.84 7.94 -7.32
N ILE A 133 -3.04 7.81 -6.25
CA ILE A 133 -2.93 8.84 -5.20
C ILE A 133 -2.38 10.15 -5.76
N PHE A 134 -1.34 10.11 -6.59
CA PHE A 134 -0.74 11.33 -7.15
C PHE A 134 -1.65 12.05 -8.17
N ILE A 135 -2.45 11.30 -8.94
CA ILE A 135 -3.34 11.85 -9.98
C ILE A 135 -4.66 12.33 -9.37
N LEU A 136 -5.30 11.51 -8.53
CA LEU A 136 -6.61 11.81 -7.96
C LEU A 136 -6.50 12.75 -6.75
N ILE A 137 -5.41 12.68 -5.98
CA ILE A 137 -5.22 13.50 -4.78
C ILE A 137 -4.11 14.52 -5.03
N ARG A 138 -4.50 15.64 -5.65
CA ARG A 138 -3.58 16.72 -6.02
C ARG A 138 -2.87 17.32 -4.80
N LYS A 139 -3.60 17.49 -3.70
CA LYS A 139 -3.06 17.93 -2.40
C LYS A 139 -3.83 17.25 -1.27
N ILE A 140 -3.11 16.54 -0.40
CA ILE A 140 -3.67 15.96 0.83
C ILE A 140 -3.75 17.08 1.85
N GLU A 141 -4.89 17.75 1.86
CA GLU A 141 -5.25 18.77 2.86
C GLU A 141 -6.71 18.62 3.26
N GLN A 142 -7.04 19.05 4.47
CA GLN A 142 -8.42 19.06 4.92
C GLN A 142 -9.22 20.00 4.03
N VAL A 143 -10.31 19.48 3.47
CA VAL A 143 -11.27 20.30 2.75
C VAL A 143 -12.06 21.10 3.80
N GLU A 144 -11.65 22.34 4.12
CA GLU A 144 -12.36 23.25 5.06
C GLU A 144 -12.95 24.45 4.29
N LYS A 145 -14.12 25.05 4.58
CA LYS A 145 -14.99 25.13 5.78
C LYS A 145 -16.48 25.03 5.41
N ILE A 146 -17.30 24.54 6.34
CA ILE A 146 -18.72 24.94 6.49
C ILE A 146 -18.89 25.12 8.02
N ASN A 147 -18.69 26.32 8.59
CA ASN A 147 -19.68 27.41 8.74
C ASN A 147 -21.09 26.91 9.06
#